data_AF-A0A3P6BDF1-F1
#
_entry.id   AF-A0A3P6BDF1-F1
#
_cell.length_a   1.000
_cell.length_b   1.000
_cell.length_c   1.000
_cell.angle_alpha   90.00
_cell.angle_beta   90.00
_cell.angle_gamma   90.00
#
_symmetry.space_group_name_H-M   'P 1'
#
loop_
_entity.id
_entity.type
_entity.pdbx_description
1 polymer ?
#
loop_
_entity_poly.entity_id
_entity_poly.type
_entity_poly.pdbx_seq_one_letter_code
_entity_poly.pdbx_strand_id
1 'polypeptide(L)'
;MFMWKIAQNALPTIENLQKRGMQITTSCCRCGEPETTLHLLFQCNFAKEVWALGPWSVTFIPSYRVSFKSALIASRSWSNLSPYGFTRNAFPWICWFIWTSRNQLLFEKKPSTA
;
A
#
# COMPACT_ATOMS: atom_id res chain seq x y z
N MET A 1 10.54 7.90 8.18
CA MET A 1 10.20 8.93 7.17
C MET A 1 9.15 8.51 6.14
N PHE A 2 9.05 7.24 5.73
CA PHE A 2 8.08 6.79 4.71
C PHE A 2 6.61 7.06 5.05
N MET A 3 6.12 6.63 6.23
CA MET A 3 4.72 6.83 6.64
C MET A 3 4.30 8.30 6.66
N TRP A 4 5.20 9.20 7.03
CA TRP A 4 4.98 10.65 6.98
C TRP A 4 4.80 11.14 5.53
N LYS A 5 5.61 10.65 4.59
CA LYS A 5 5.46 10.97 3.17
C LYS A 5 4.11 10.47 2.63
N ILE A 6 3.61 9.32 3.06
CA ILE A 6 2.26 8.86 2.68
C ILE A 6 1.19 9.77 3.28
N ALA A 7 1.30 10.11 4.57
CA ALA A 7 0.36 10.98 5.25
C ALA A 7 0.27 12.38 4.61
N GLN A 8 1.38 12.88 4.06
CA GLN A 8 1.45 14.14 3.33
C GLN A 8 1.12 14.00 1.83
N ASN A 9 0.69 12.81 1.40
CA ASN A 9 0.47 12.47 -0.01
C ASN A 9 1.65 12.90 -0.91
N ALA A 10 2.86 12.72 -0.39
CA ALA A 10 4.12 13.09 -1.03
C ALA A 10 4.87 11.87 -1.59
N LEU A 11 4.21 10.71 -1.65
CA LEU A 11 4.74 9.56 -2.37
C LEU A 11 4.79 9.86 -3.87
N PRO A 12 5.81 9.36 -4.59
CA PRO A 12 5.86 9.41 -6.04
C PRO A 12 4.89 8.39 -6.66
N THR A 13 3.60 8.57 -6.39
CA THR A 13 2.51 7.92 -7.12
C THR A 13 2.30 8.64 -8.44
N ILE A 14 1.74 7.97 -9.44
CA ILE A 14 1.55 8.54 -10.77
C ILE A 14 0.71 9.83 -10.71
N GLU A 15 -0.33 9.88 -9.86
CA GLU A 15 -1.11 11.09 -9.60
C GLU A 15 -0.23 12.28 -9.12
N ASN A 16 0.71 12.04 -8.21
CA ASN A 16 1.60 13.08 -7.69
C ASN A 16 2.73 13.45 -8.65
N LEU A 17 3.15 12.53 -9.52
CA LEU A 17 4.10 12.79 -10.60
C LEU A 17 3.45 13.62 -11.71
N GLN A 18 2.16 13.39 -12.01
CA GLN A 18 1.38 14.23 -12.92
C GLN A 18 1.21 15.66 -12.40
N LYS A 19 0.93 15.85 -11.10
CA LYS A 19 0.92 17.19 -10.48
C LYS A 19 2.25 17.94 -10.62
N ARG A 20 3.34 17.23 -10.88
CA ARG A 20 4.68 17.78 -11.13
C ARG A 20 5.05 17.86 -12.62
N GLY A 21 4.09 17.67 -13.51
CA GLY A 21 4.26 17.85 -14.96
C GLY A 21 4.81 16.64 -15.72
N MET A 22 4.90 15.46 -15.10
CA MET A 22 5.30 14.24 -15.82
C MET A 22 4.09 13.56 -16.48
N GLN A 23 4.12 13.44 -17.81
CA GLN A 23 3.15 12.70 -18.62
C GLN A 23 3.41 11.19 -18.53
N ILE A 24 2.93 10.56 -17.47
CA ILE A 24 3.03 9.11 -17.25
C ILE A 24 1.63 8.49 -17.36
N THR A 25 1.55 7.27 -17.88
CA THR A 25 0.31 6.49 -17.99
C THR A 25 -0.39 6.42 -16.63
N THR A 26 -1.64 6.88 -16.55
CA THR A 26 -2.40 7.02 -15.28
C THR A 26 -2.83 5.70 -14.65
N SER A 27 -2.57 4.58 -15.32
CA SER A 27 -3.01 3.26 -14.91
C SER A 27 -2.01 2.56 -14.00
N CYS A 28 -2.54 1.82 -13.03
CA CYS A 28 -1.78 0.94 -12.18
C CYS A 28 -1.15 -0.15 -13.04
N CYS A 29 0.16 -0.33 -12.91
CA CYS A 29 0.93 -1.36 -13.62
C CYS A 29 0.46 -2.81 -13.34
N ARG A 30 -0.37 -3.03 -12.31
CA ARG A 30 -0.89 -4.36 -11.94
C ARG A 30 -2.31 -4.62 -12.43
N CYS A 31 -3.21 -3.64 -12.31
CA CYS A 31 -4.64 -3.86 -12.60
C CYS A 31 -5.24 -2.89 -13.61
N GLY A 32 -4.46 -1.95 -14.17
CA GLY A 32 -4.94 -1.04 -15.22
C GLY A 32 -5.79 0.15 -14.75
N GLU A 33 -6.29 0.13 -13.52
CA GLU A 33 -7.12 1.21 -12.93
C GLU A 33 -6.32 2.47 -12.56
N PRO A 34 -6.94 3.65 -12.42
CA PRO A 34 -6.26 4.89 -12.03
C PRO A 34 -5.42 4.76 -10.74
N GLU A 35 -4.12 4.99 -10.86
CA GLU A 35 -3.19 4.79 -9.74
C GLU A 35 -3.14 6.00 -8.79
N THR A 36 -3.85 5.88 -7.67
CA THR A 36 -3.76 6.80 -6.52
C THR A 36 -3.02 6.15 -5.35
N THR A 37 -2.59 6.94 -4.36
CA THR A 37 -1.98 6.42 -3.13
C THR A 37 -2.90 5.42 -2.40
N LEU A 38 -4.21 5.69 -2.38
CA LEU A 38 -5.20 4.80 -1.77
C LEU A 38 -5.41 3.54 -2.61
N HIS A 39 -5.45 3.69 -3.93
CA HIS A 39 -5.57 2.57 -4.83
C HIS A 39 -4.39 1.61 -4.66
N LEU A 40 -3.17 2.14 -4.73
CA LEU A 40 -1.94 1.37 -4.60
C LEU A 40 -1.89 0.60 -3.27
N LEU A 41 -2.26 1.25 -2.17
CA LEU A 41 -2.11 0.67 -0.83
C LEU A 41 -3.28 -0.22 -0.39
N PHE A 42 -4.50 0.00 -0.88
CA PHE A 42 -5.69 -0.67 -0.33
C PHE A 42 -6.69 -1.21 -1.36
N GLN A 43 -6.82 -0.59 -2.54
CA GLN A 43 -7.92 -0.92 -3.47
C GLN A 43 -7.48 -1.82 -4.63
N CYS A 44 -6.20 -1.80 -4.98
CA CYS A 44 -5.63 -2.68 -5.99
C CYS A 44 -5.84 -4.15 -5.58
N ASN A 45 -6.16 -5.02 -6.54
CA ASN A 45 -6.40 -6.44 -6.27
C ASN A 45 -5.21 -7.09 -5.56
N PHE A 46 -3.99 -6.77 -6.01
CA PHE A 46 -2.76 -7.20 -5.35
C PHE A 46 -2.67 -6.73 -3.89
N ALA A 47 -3.01 -5.46 -3.61
CA ALA A 47 -2.99 -4.96 -2.25
C ALA A 47 -4.01 -5.70 -1.37
N LYS A 48 -5.23 -5.93 -1.87
CA LYS A 48 -6.27 -6.68 -1.16
C LYS A 48 -5.80 -8.08 -0.79
N GLU A 49 -5.15 -8.79 -1.72
CA GLU A 49 -4.58 -10.12 -1.47
C GLU A 49 -3.48 -10.08 -0.40
N VAL A 50 -2.54 -9.12 -0.50
CA VAL A 50 -1.47 -8.95 0.51
C VAL A 50 -2.06 -8.69 1.89
N TRP A 51 -3.09 -7.85 2.01
CA TRP A 51 -3.73 -7.62 3.29
C TRP A 51 -4.51 -8.83 3.80
N ALA A 52 -5.16 -9.60 2.91
CA ALA A 52 -5.88 -10.82 3.28
C ALA A 52 -4.94 -11.91 3.81
N LEU A 53 -3.72 -12.00 3.28
CA LEU A 53 -2.68 -12.93 3.72
C LEU A 53 -1.87 -12.43 4.92
N GLY A 54 -2.12 -11.20 5.38
CA GLY A 54 -1.36 -10.61 6.48
C GLY A 54 -1.67 -11.27 7.83
N PRO A 55 -0.75 -11.19 8.81
CA PRO A 55 -0.86 -11.87 10.11
C PRO A 55 -1.79 -11.12 11.09
N TRP A 56 -2.99 -10.73 10.63
CA TRP A 56 -3.94 -9.94 11.40
C TRP A 56 -4.82 -10.82 12.28
N SER A 57 -5.05 -10.40 13.52
CA SER A 57 -6.05 -11.02 14.40
C SER A 57 -7.50 -10.68 14.01
N VAL A 58 -7.69 -9.59 13.26
CA VAL A 58 -9.00 -9.11 12.78
C VAL A 58 -8.94 -8.99 11.27
N THR A 59 -9.97 -9.47 10.58
CA THR A 59 -10.10 -9.41 9.13
C THR A 59 -10.06 -7.94 8.67
N PHE A 60 -8.94 -7.52 8.08
CA PHE A 60 -8.85 -6.20 7.47
C PHE A 60 -9.64 -6.23 6.17
N ILE A 61 -10.78 -5.55 6.13
CA ILE A 61 -11.57 -5.37 4.92
C ILE A 61 -11.19 -4.02 4.33
N PRO A 62 -10.44 -3.97 3.21
CA PRO A 62 -9.94 -2.71 2.64
C PRO A 62 -11.06 -1.83 2.05
N SER A 63 -12.25 -2.40 1.86
CA SER A 63 -13.41 -1.68 1.32
C SER A 63 -14.09 -0.87 2.41
N TYR A 64 -13.83 0.43 2.46
CA TYR A 64 -14.83 1.52 2.44
C TYR A 64 -14.15 2.81 2.92
N ARG A 65 -13.69 3.62 1.96
CA ARG A 65 -13.32 5.06 2.08
C ARG A 65 -12.51 5.46 3.32
N VAL A 66 -11.40 4.79 3.55
CA VAL A 66 -10.46 5.13 4.62
C VAL A 66 -9.35 6.00 4.03
N SER A 67 -9.21 7.24 4.49
CA SER A 67 -7.98 8.01 4.25
C SER A 67 -6.78 7.22 4.79
N PHE A 68 -5.59 7.38 4.22
CA PHE A 68 -4.39 6.74 4.77
C PHE A 68 -4.19 7.08 6.26
N LYS A 69 -4.54 8.32 6.66
CA LYS A 69 -4.44 8.78 8.05
C LYS A 69 -5.36 8.01 8.98
N SER A 70 -6.61 7.77 8.58
CA SER A 70 -7.55 6.98 9.39
C SER A 70 -7.15 5.50 9.45
N ALA A 71 -6.60 4.94 8.36
CA ALA A 71 -6.05 3.58 8.37
C ALA A 71 -4.83 3.47 9.30
N LEU A 72 -3.95 4.47 9.30
CA LEU A 72 -2.80 4.54 10.19
C LEU A 72 -3.21 4.63 11.67
N ILE A 73 -4.24 5.43 11.99
CA ILE A 73 -4.75 5.53 13.36
C ILE A 73 -5.36 4.19 13.79
N ALA A 74 -6.21 3.58 12.95
CA ALA A 74 -6.82 2.28 13.22
C ALA A 74 -5.76 1.18 13.42
N SER A 75 -4.67 1.20 12.64
CA SER A 75 -3.61 0.20 12.74
C SER A 75 -2.93 0.14 14.12
N ARG A 76 -3.03 1.20 14.93
CA ARG A 76 -2.44 1.21 16.29
C ARG A 76 -3.06 0.19 17.22
N SER A 77 -4.32 -0.18 17.02
CA SER A 77 -5.00 -1.21 17.81
C SER A 77 -4.87 -2.61 17.21
N TRP A 78 -4.21 -2.75 16.06
CA TRP A 78 -4.05 -4.05 15.41
C TRP A 78 -2.92 -4.82 16.09
N SER A 79 -3.28 -5.88 16.79
CA SER A 79 -2.35 -6.88 17.29
C SER A 79 -2.11 -7.92 16.20
N ASN A 80 -0.84 -8.17 15.86
CA ASN A 80 -0.53 -9.30 15.00
C ASN A 80 -0.70 -10.60 15.81
N LEU A 81 -1.00 -11.69 15.11
CA LEU A 81 -1.08 -13.01 15.73
C LEU A 81 0.28 -13.40 16.35
N SER A 82 0.23 -13.76 17.64
CA SER A 82 1.36 -14.11 18.51
C SER A 82 2.35 -15.17 17.97
N PRO A 83 1.96 -16.23 17.21
CA PRO A 83 2.91 -17.30 16.88
C PRO A 83 4.02 -16.90 15.91
N TYR A 84 3.95 -15.73 15.25
CA TYR A 84 4.95 -15.28 14.27
C TYR A 84 6.05 -14.37 14.85
N GLY A 85 6.08 -14.14 16.17
CA GLY A 85 7.12 -13.31 16.82
C GLY A 85 7.01 -11.80 16.53
N PHE A 86 6.00 -11.37 15.78
CA PHE A 86 5.75 -9.96 15.45
C PHE A 86 4.97 -9.25 16.57
N THR A 87 5.69 -8.77 17.59
CA THR A 87 5.10 -8.00 18.70
C THR A 87 4.68 -6.57 18.34
N ARG A 88 4.95 -6.11 17.11
CA ARG A 88 4.74 -4.71 16.67
C ARG A 88 3.89 -4.63 15.41
N ASN A 89 2.98 -3.66 15.36
CA ASN A 89 2.09 -3.37 14.23
C ASN A 89 2.79 -3.53 12.85
N ALA A 90 2.33 -4.50 12.05
CA ALA A 90 2.90 -4.84 10.74
C ALA A 90 2.48 -3.87 9.62
N PHE A 91 1.52 -2.97 9.87
CA PHE A 91 0.96 -2.04 8.88
C PHE A 91 2.02 -1.21 8.13
N PRO A 92 3.02 -0.58 8.79
CA PRO A 92 4.04 0.21 8.09
C PRO A 92 4.90 -0.65 7.15
N TRP A 93 5.17 -1.89 7.54
CA TRP A 93 5.99 -2.82 6.78
C TRP A 93 5.27 -3.30 5.52
N ILE A 94 3.97 -3.61 5.64
CA ILE A 94 3.15 -4.03 4.50
C ILE A 94 2.95 -2.87 3.52
N CYS A 95 2.69 -1.65 4.00
CA CYS A 95 2.64 -0.48 3.11
C CYS A 95 3.97 -0.25 2.38
N TRP A 96 5.10 -0.43 3.07
CA TRP A 96 6.43 -0.32 2.46
C TRP A 96 6.67 -1.41 1.41
N PHE A 97 6.29 -2.65 1.70
CA PHE A 97 6.44 -3.77 0.79
C PHE A 97 5.62 -3.57 -0.49
N ILE A 98 4.34 -3.20 -0.37
CA ILE A 98 3.46 -2.92 -1.52
C ILE A 98 4.07 -1.82 -2.41
N TRP A 99 4.53 -0.72 -1.81
CA TRP A 99 5.14 0.38 -2.56
C TRP A 99 6.45 -0.03 -3.26
N THR A 100 7.33 -0.73 -2.55
CA THR A 100 8.60 -1.22 -3.09
C THR A 100 8.37 -2.19 -4.25
N SER A 101 7.43 -3.14 -4.07
CA SER A 101 7.05 -4.12 -5.07
C SER A 101 6.48 -3.48 -6.34
N ARG A 102 5.69 -2.39 -6.21
CA ARG A 102 5.26 -1.60 -7.37
C ARG A 102 6.41 -0.88 -8.05
N ASN A 103 7.34 -0.30 -7.30
CA ASN A 103 8.51 0.35 -7.90
C ASN A 103 9.40 -0.63 -8.65
N GLN A 104 9.64 -1.81 -8.09
CA GLN A 104 10.37 -2.89 -8.78
C GLN A 104 9.67 -3.27 -10.09
N LEU A 105 8.34 -3.41 -10.09
CA LEU A 105 7.60 -3.73 -11.31
C LEU A 105 7.74 -2.64 -12.38
N LEU A 106 7.68 -1.36 -11.99
CA LEU A 106 7.79 -0.23 -12.92
C LEU A 106 9.19 -0.01 -13.46
N PHE A 107 10.23 -0.16 -12.64
CA PHE A 107 11.61 0.15 -13.03
C PHE A 107 12.39 -1.08 -13.52
N GLU A 108 12.08 -2.28 -13.05
CA GLU A 108 12.83 -3.51 -13.36
C GLU A 108 12.05 -4.52 -14.22
N LYS A 109 10.74 -4.32 -14.48
CA LYS A 109 9.85 -5.27 -15.18
C LYS A 109 9.87 -6.70 -14.63
N LYS A 110 10.31 -6.91 -13.39
CA LYS A 110 10.29 -8.23 -12.73
C LYS A 110 8.98 -8.38 -11.95
N PRO A 111 8.08 -9.30 -12.34
CA PRO A 111 6.96 -9.65 -11.48
C PRO A 111 7.51 -10.30 -10.20
N SER A 112 7.02 -9.85 -9.05
CA SER A 112 7.41 -10.39 -7.75
C SER A 112 7.08 -11.89 -7.73
N THR A 113 8.10 -12.74 -7.73
CA THR A 113 7.95 -14.19 -7.54
C THR A 113 7.46 -14.47 -6.13
N ALA A 114 6.40 -15.27 -6.05
CA ALA A 114 5.76 -15.77 -4.83
C ALA A 114 6.72 -16.58 -3.96
#